data_AF-A0A452ZQL6-F1
#
_entry.id   AF-A0A452ZQL6-F1
#
_cell.length_a   1.000
_cell.length_b   1.000
_cell.length_c   1.000
_cell.angle_alpha   90.00
_cell.angle_beta   90.00
_cell.angle_gamma   90.00
#
_symmetry.space_group_name_H-M   'P 1'
#
loop_
_entity.id
_entity.type
_entity.pdbx_description
1 polymer ?
#
loop_
_entity_poly.entity_id
_entity_poly.type
_entity_poly.pdbx_seq_one_letter_code
_entity_poly.pdbx_strand_id
1 'polypeptide(L)'
;MEESSRRPGSARASLKVVLLHGSLDIWVRDAGGLPDKGVLYKRFGDLLGLRIVGSVSDKVPGASMTSDPYVTVQVSAATVARTYVVPNSEDPVWAQNFVVPVGHEAAEVQFAVKDNDVFGGQVIGAAAIPAEQLLGGDKIEGAYPLLDPNGRPCAPGAVLRLSIQYTPVAHLTAYHRGVTAGPDSHGVPDAYFPLRRGMRVTLYQDAHVPEGCLPDIRLDNGLQYQHGQCWRDMYTAIIQARRLIYIAGWSVFHTIRLVRDGAEEVPSLGDLLKMKSQEGVRVLLLVWDDPTSETIIGRMDGYMRTRDEETRRFFKHSPVQILLCPRSAGKRHSWVKQKEQHIVIIRKQLSWMLMLAVIGEK
;
A
#
# COMPACT_ATOMS: atom_id res chain seq x y z
N MET A 1 -45.29 -30.28 -43.38
CA MET A 1 -43.93 -30.63 -42.95
C MET A 1 -43.08 -29.38 -43.09
N GLU A 2 -42.96 -28.60 -42.03
CA GLU A 2 -41.83 -27.69 -41.81
C GLU A 2 -41.89 -27.25 -40.36
N GLU A 3 -41.11 -27.93 -39.53
CA GLU A 3 -41.02 -27.72 -38.09
C GLU A 3 -39.82 -26.81 -37.82
N SER A 4 -40.10 -25.59 -37.39
CA SER A 4 -39.11 -24.58 -37.02
C SER A 4 -38.43 -24.98 -35.71
N SER A 5 -37.24 -25.58 -35.80
CA SER A 5 -36.39 -25.87 -34.65
C SER A 5 -35.64 -24.61 -34.20
N ARG A 6 -36.21 -23.87 -33.25
CA ARG A 6 -35.50 -22.83 -32.50
C ARG A 6 -34.52 -23.49 -31.53
N ARG A 7 -33.23 -23.32 -31.79
CA ARG A 7 -32.15 -23.64 -30.82
C ARG A 7 -32.26 -22.70 -29.62
N PRO A 8 -32.15 -23.18 -28.37
CA PRO A 8 -32.06 -22.30 -27.22
C PRO A 8 -30.66 -21.69 -27.20
N GLY A 9 -30.57 -20.41 -27.57
CA GLY A 9 -29.40 -19.60 -27.28
C GLY A 9 -29.23 -19.47 -25.77
N SER A 10 -28.06 -19.86 -25.26
CA SER A 10 -27.64 -19.64 -23.87
C SER A 10 -27.52 -18.13 -23.62
N ALA A 11 -28.65 -17.48 -23.31
CA ALA A 11 -28.66 -16.14 -22.74
C ALA A 11 -28.14 -16.26 -21.31
N ARG A 12 -26.89 -15.82 -21.09
CA ARG A 12 -26.35 -15.62 -19.74
C ARG A 12 -27.28 -14.61 -19.06
N ALA A 13 -28.05 -15.05 -18.06
CA ALA A 13 -28.97 -14.17 -17.36
C ALA A 13 -28.20 -12.92 -16.87
N SER A 14 -28.73 -11.73 -17.13
CA SER A 14 -28.10 -10.50 -16.68
C SER A 14 -28.06 -10.49 -15.15
N LEU A 15 -26.86 -10.54 -14.58
CA LEU A 15 -26.68 -10.46 -13.14
C LEU A 15 -27.11 -9.08 -12.64
N LYS A 16 -27.82 -9.06 -11.51
CA LYS A 16 -28.26 -7.83 -10.86
C LYS A 16 -27.08 -7.14 -10.18
N VAL A 17 -26.94 -5.84 -10.43
CA VAL A 17 -25.96 -4.99 -9.74
C VAL A 17 -26.50 -4.60 -8.37
N VAL A 18 -25.70 -4.78 -7.32
CA VAL A 18 -26.04 -4.41 -5.95
C VAL A 18 -24.89 -3.63 -5.30
N LEU A 19 -25.21 -2.79 -4.31
CA LEU A 19 -24.22 -2.08 -3.51
C LEU A 19 -23.69 -2.98 -2.40
N LEU A 20 -22.40 -3.31 -2.45
CA LEU A 20 -21.68 -3.95 -1.34
C LEU A 20 -21.00 -2.85 -0.52
N HIS A 21 -21.68 -2.39 0.54
CA HIS A 21 -21.14 -1.41 1.51
C HIS A 21 -20.96 -2.06 2.88
N GLY A 22 -19.72 -2.36 3.26
CA GLY A 22 -19.42 -3.13 4.46
C GLY A 22 -18.03 -3.76 4.40
N SER A 23 -17.90 -4.99 4.87
CA SER A 23 -16.65 -5.76 4.87
C SER A 23 -16.83 -7.11 4.18
N LEU A 24 -15.86 -7.54 3.38
CA LEU A 24 -15.76 -8.90 2.86
C LEU A 24 -14.64 -9.65 3.60
N ASP A 25 -14.98 -10.76 4.24
CA ASP A 25 -14.04 -11.75 4.74
C ASP A 25 -13.83 -12.81 3.66
N ILE A 26 -12.62 -12.88 3.09
CA ILE A 26 -12.28 -13.70 1.93
C ILE A 26 -11.13 -14.64 2.30
N TRP A 27 -11.35 -15.93 2.11
CA TRP A 27 -10.32 -16.96 2.17
C TRP A 27 -10.06 -17.53 0.79
N VAL A 28 -8.83 -17.40 0.32
CA VAL A 28 -8.34 -18.10 -0.88
C VAL A 28 -7.47 -19.26 -0.39
N ARG A 29 -7.96 -20.50 -0.52
CA ARG A 29 -7.29 -21.68 0.04
C ARG A 29 -6.25 -22.23 -0.91
N ASP A 30 -6.71 -22.78 -2.03
CA ASP A 30 -5.91 -23.50 -2.99
C ASP A 30 -6.59 -23.54 -4.36
N ALA A 31 -5.82 -23.85 -5.39
CA ALA A 31 -6.34 -24.27 -6.68
C ALA A 31 -5.75 -25.65 -7.02
N GLY A 32 -6.43 -26.39 -7.89
CA GLY A 32 -5.90 -27.63 -8.42
C GLY A 32 -6.21 -27.82 -9.88
N GLY A 33 -5.37 -28.60 -10.55
CA GLY A 33 -5.50 -28.89 -11.99
C GLY A 33 -5.32 -27.65 -12.88
N LEU A 34 -4.46 -26.70 -12.47
CA LEU A 34 -4.13 -25.57 -13.34
C LEU A 34 -3.34 -26.05 -14.57
N PRO A 35 -3.57 -25.48 -15.76
CA PRO A 35 -2.87 -25.90 -16.97
C PRO A 35 -1.39 -25.51 -16.93
N ASP A 36 -0.50 -26.48 -17.21
CA ASP A 36 0.91 -26.21 -17.49
C ASP A 36 1.05 -25.38 -18.78
N LYS A 37 1.51 -24.13 -18.65
CA LYS A 37 1.65 -23.22 -19.79
C LYS A 37 2.95 -23.39 -20.59
N GLY A 38 3.85 -24.30 -20.20
CA GLY A 38 4.90 -24.78 -21.11
C GLY A 38 4.35 -25.26 -22.47
N VAL A 39 3.07 -25.64 -22.51
CA VAL A 39 2.35 -26.11 -23.71
C VAL A 39 1.58 -24.99 -24.44
N LEU A 40 1.22 -23.88 -23.78
CA LEU A 40 0.41 -22.81 -24.35
C LEU A 40 1.21 -21.90 -25.29
N TYR A 41 2.51 -21.73 -25.02
CA TYR A 41 3.45 -21.06 -25.95
C TYR A 41 3.60 -21.80 -27.29
N LYS A 42 3.44 -23.13 -27.31
CA LYS A 42 3.48 -23.92 -28.58
C LYS A 42 2.25 -23.67 -29.46
N ARG A 43 1.05 -23.59 -28.88
CA ARG A 43 -0.19 -23.45 -29.67
C ARG A 43 -0.36 -22.07 -30.34
N PHE A 44 0.16 -21.00 -29.75
CA PHE A 44 0.13 -19.66 -30.38
C PHE A 44 1.19 -19.50 -31.49
N GLY A 45 2.30 -20.25 -31.44
CA GLY A 45 3.31 -20.28 -32.50
C GLY A 45 2.81 -20.98 -33.78
N ASP A 46 2.07 -22.08 -33.62
CA ASP A 46 1.58 -22.88 -34.75
C ASP A 46 0.48 -22.18 -35.56
N LEU A 47 -0.30 -21.29 -34.95
CA LEU A 47 -1.40 -20.57 -35.64
C LEU A 47 -0.91 -19.39 -36.50
N LEU A 48 0.30 -18.88 -36.26
CA LEU A 48 0.91 -17.79 -37.04
C LEU A 48 1.81 -18.28 -38.19
N GLY A 49 1.85 -19.59 -38.47
CA GLY A 49 2.60 -20.14 -39.60
C GLY A 49 4.12 -19.96 -39.52
N LEU A 50 4.66 -19.50 -38.38
CA LEU A 50 6.09 -19.42 -38.15
C LEU A 50 6.61 -20.80 -37.75
N ARG A 51 6.94 -21.60 -38.77
CA ARG A 51 7.88 -22.72 -38.60
C ARG A 51 9.24 -22.16 -38.17
N ILE A 52 9.43 -21.93 -36.88
CA ILE A 52 10.77 -21.86 -36.30
C ILE A 52 11.26 -23.31 -36.26
N VAL A 53 11.91 -23.71 -37.36
CA VAL A 53 12.72 -24.93 -37.41
C VAL A 53 13.70 -24.88 -36.24
N GLY A 54 13.79 -26.00 -35.53
CA GLY A 54 14.37 -26.09 -34.21
C GLY A 54 15.84 -25.67 -34.12
N SER A 55 16.19 -25.29 -32.89
CA SER A 55 17.46 -25.54 -32.20
C SER A 55 17.81 -24.35 -31.31
N VAL A 56 17.08 -24.21 -30.20
CA VAL A 56 17.64 -23.70 -28.93
C VAL A 56 16.98 -24.50 -27.79
N SER A 57 16.93 -25.82 -27.97
CA SER A 57 16.79 -26.74 -26.83
C SER A 57 18.23 -27.11 -26.51
N ASP A 58 18.87 -26.32 -25.65
CA ASP A 58 20.04 -26.67 -24.83
C ASP A 58 20.68 -25.37 -24.33
N LYS A 59 20.82 -25.25 -23.01
CA LYS A 59 21.51 -24.19 -22.21
C LYS A 59 20.63 -23.20 -21.45
N VAL A 60 19.67 -23.68 -20.67
CA VAL A 60 19.51 -23.25 -19.26
C VAL A 60 19.08 -24.47 -18.42
N PRO A 61 19.96 -25.08 -17.61
CA PRO A 61 19.53 -26.11 -16.67
C PRO A 61 18.78 -25.44 -15.51
N GLY A 62 17.46 -25.67 -15.41
CA GLY A 62 16.66 -25.32 -14.23
C GLY A 62 15.48 -24.35 -14.41
N ALA A 63 15.15 -23.91 -15.63
CA ALA A 63 13.92 -23.15 -15.85
C ALA A 63 12.71 -24.12 -15.89
N SER A 64 12.12 -24.36 -14.72
CA SER A 64 10.84 -25.06 -14.60
C SER A 64 9.80 -24.31 -15.44
N MET A 65 9.18 -24.99 -16.40
CA MET A 65 8.16 -24.45 -17.34
C MET A 65 6.78 -24.29 -16.69
N THR A 66 6.72 -24.37 -15.37
CA THR A 66 5.51 -24.41 -14.54
C THR A 66 5.07 -23.01 -14.16
N SER A 67 3.75 -22.78 -14.13
CA SER A 67 3.19 -21.47 -13.76
C SER A 67 3.54 -21.05 -12.33
N ASP A 68 3.65 -19.75 -12.12
CA ASP A 68 3.82 -19.07 -10.83
C ASP A 68 2.47 -18.43 -10.41
N PRO A 69 1.47 -19.22 -9.97
CA PRO A 69 0.11 -18.73 -9.81
C PRO A 69 -0.10 -17.83 -8.58
N TYR A 70 -0.98 -16.85 -8.77
CA TYR A 70 -1.57 -16.04 -7.70
C TYR A 70 -3.02 -15.67 -8.05
N VAL A 71 -3.79 -15.26 -7.04
CA VAL A 71 -5.19 -14.86 -7.22
C VAL A 71 -5.33 -13.36 -7.02
N THR A 72 -6.11 -12.72 -7.88
CA THR A 72 -6.63 -11.36 -7.64
C THR A 72 -8.13 -11.42 -7.42
N VAL A 73 -8.61 -10.76 -6.37
CA VAL A 73 -10.03 -10.59 -6.09
C VAL A 73 -10.47 -9.22 -6.56
N GLN A 74 -11.51 -9.18 -7.39
CA GLN A 74 -12.02 -7.97 -8.01
C GLN A 74 -13.49 -7.77 -7.65
N VAL A 75 -13.83 -6.55 -7.27
CA VAL A 75 -15.20 -6.09 -7.04
C VAL A 75 -15.43 -4.93 -7.98
N SER A 76 -16.34 -5.11 -8.95
CA SER A 76 -16.47 -4.17 -10.07
C SER A 76 -15.12 -4.02 -10.80
N ALA A 77 -14.66 -2.79 -11.06
CA ALA A 77 -13.35 -2.52 -11.67
C ALA A 77 -12.16 -2.55 -10.69
N ALA A 78 -12.39 -2.66 -9.37
CA ALA A 78 -11.36 -2.53 -8.36
C ALA A 78 -10.77 -3.88 -7.96
N THR A 79 -9.44 -4.01 -7.96
CA THR A 79 -8.75 -5.16 -7.33
C THR A 79 -8.62 -4.89 -5.84
N VAL A 80 -9.37 -5.63 -5.02
CA VAL A 80 -9.47 -5.42 -3.56
C VAL A 80 -8.51 -6.30 -2.76
N ALA A 81 -8.09 -7.44 -3.33
CA ALA A 81 -7.12 -8.33 -2.70
C ALA A 81 -6.25 -9.05 -3.74
N ARG A 82 -5.05 -9.46 -3.30
CA ARG A 82 -4.10 -10.25 -4.09
C ARG A 82 -3.34 -11.20 -3.18
N THR A 83 -3.27 -12.49 -3.54
CA THR A 83 -2.46 -13.47 -2.80
C THR A 83 -0.97 -13.34 -3.09
N TYR A 84 -0.15 -14.02 -2.27
CA TYR A 84 1.24 -14.29 -2.63
C TYR A 84 1.33 -15.11 -3.92
N VAL A 85 2.46 -15.00 -4.59
CA VAL A 85 2.80 -15.85 -5.74
C VAL A 85 3.36 -17.16 -5.21
N VAL A 86 2.78 -18.28 -5.62
CA VAL A 86 3.34 -19.62 -5.35
C VAL A 86 4.16 -20.00 -6.56
N PRO A 87 5.48 -20.23 -6.43
CA PRO A 87 6.31 -20.53 -7.58
C PRO A 87 6.08 -21.97 -8.06
N ASN A 88 6.10 -22.17 -9.38
CA ASN A 88 6.20 -23.47 -10.04
C ASN A 88 5.18 -24.52 -9.57
N SER A 89 3.88 -24.18 -9.56
CA SER A 89 2.84 -25.05 -9.02
C SER A 89 1.56 -25.04 -9.85
N GLU A 90 1.07 -26.23 -10.20
CA GLU A 90 -0.25 -26.44 -10.82
C GLU A 90 -1.36 -26.65 -9.78
N ASP A 91 -0.97 -26.97 -8.55
CA ASP A 91 -1.86 -27.16 -7.40
C ASP A 91 -1.45 -26.22 -6.23
N PRO A 92 -1.48 -24.89 -6.43
CA PRO A 92 -0.98 -23.94 -5.44
C PRO A 92 -1.84 -23.88 -4.19
N VAL A 93 -1.20 -23.80 -3.03
CA VAL A 93 -1.85 -23.55 -1.74
C VAL A 93 -1.45 -22.16 -1.23
N TRP A 94 -2.40 -21.24 -1.17
CA TRP A 94 -2.18 -19.89 -0.62
C TRP A 94 -2.56 -19.79 0.85
N ALA A 95 -3.63 -20.46 1.26
CA ALA A 95 -4.20 -20.42 2.61
C ALA A 95 -4.26 -19.00 3.20
N GLN A 96 -4.68 -18.02 2.39
CA GLN A 96 -4.58 -16.61 2.72
C GLN A 96 -5.96 -15.99 2.96
N ASN A 97 -6.06 -15.25 4.07
CA ASN A 97 -7.25 -14.50 4.45
C ASN A 97 -7.10 -13.00 4.15
N PHE A 98 -8.21 -12.38 3.78
CA PHE A 98 -8.34 -10.94 3.61
C PHE A 98 -9.64 -10.46 4.22
N VAL A 99 -9.56 -9.43 5.06
CA VAL A 99 -10.73 -8.65 5.49
C VAL A 99 -10.66 -7.31 4.79
N VAL A 100 -11.53 -7.08 3.82
CA VAL A 100 -11.48 -5.90 2.95
C VAL A 100 -12.73 -5.03 3.09
N PRO A 101 -12.59 -3.74 3.40
CA PRO A 101 -13.71 -2.82 3.36
C PRO A 101 -14.14 -2.60 1.90
N VAL A 102 -15.45 -2.61 1.68
CA VAL A 102 -16.07 -2.42 0.36
C VAL A 102 -17.14 -1.34 0.41
N GLY A 103 -17.25 -0.58 -0.68
CA GLY A 103 -18.30 0.41 -0.93
C GLY A 103 -18.55 0.52 -2.43
N HIS A 104 -18.76 -0.63 -3.08
CA HIS A 104 -18.78 -0.76 -4.54
C HIS A 104 -20.12 -1.29 -5.04
N GLU A 105 -20.58 -0.78 -6.18
CA GLU A 105 -21.65 -1.42 -6.95
C GLU A 105 -21.06 -2.54 -7.80
N ALA A 106 -21.55 -3.77 -7.61
CA ALA A 106 -21.04 -4.95 -8.30
C ALA A 106 -22.17 -5.92 -8.65
N ALA A 107 -22.04 -6.58 -9.80
CA ALA A 107 -22.88 -7.72 -10.16
C ALA A 107 -22.34 -9.04 -9.58
N GLU A 108 -21.02 -9.12 -9.39
CA GLU A 108 -20.30 -10.29 -8.90
C GLU A 108 -18.95 -9.88 -8.30
N VAL A 109 -18.40 -10.76 -7.45
CA VAL A 109 -17.02 -10.72 -6.98
C VAL A 109 -16.23 -11.76 -7.78
N GLN A 110 -15.22 -11.30 -8.53
CA GLN A 110 -14.42 -12.14 -9.41
C GLN A 110 -13.10 -12.54 -8.74
N PHE A 111 -12.73 -13.79 -8.91
CA PHE A 111 -11.48 -14.39 -8.45
C PHE A 111 -10.71 -14.88 -9.67
N ALA A 112 -9.73 -14.10 -10.11
CA ALA A 112 -8.92 -14.45 -11.27
C ALA A 112 -7.59 -15.06 -10.82
N VAL A 113 -7.34 -16.30 -11.22
CA VAL A 113 -6.03 -16.95 -11.10
C VAL A 113 -5.16 -16.47 -12.26
N LYS A 114 -3.95 -15.99 -11.94
CA LYS A 114 -3.01 -15.40 -12.88
C LYS A 114 -1.65 -16.02 -12.71
N ASP A 115 -0.92 -16.13 -13.80
CA ASP A 115 0.50 -16.47 -13.81
C ASP A 115 1.35 -15.22 -13.59
N ASN A 116 2.48 -15.31 -12.90
CA ASN A 116 3.36 -14.18 -12.60
C ASN A 116 4.58 -14.15 -13.53
N ASP A 117 4.33 -13.93 -14.81
CA ASP A 117 5.39 -13.83 -15.82
C ASP A 117 6.15 -12.49 -15.82
N VAL A 118 7.38 -12.54 -16.32
CA VAL A 118 8.30 -11.38 -16.46
C VAL A 118 7.68 -10.21 -17.24
N PHE A 119 6.74 -10.50 -18.15
CA PHE A 119 6.08 -9.50 -19.00
C PHE A 119 4.72 -9.01 -18.48
N GLY A 120 4.33 -9.43 -17.27
CA GLY A 120 3.07 -9.06 -16.64
C GLY A 120 2.09 -10.24 -16.57
N GLY A 121 1.28 -10.25 -15.52
CA GLY A 121 0.52 -11.46 -15.21
C GLY A 121 -0.61 -11.78 -16.18
N GLN A 122 -0.61 -13.00 -16.72
CA GLN A 122 -1.61 -13.49 -17.65
C GLN A 122 -2.70 -14.26 -16.89
N VAL A 123 -3.98 -14.04 -17.22
CA VAL A 123 -5.09 -14.79 -16.63
C VAL A 123 -5.02 -16.26 -17.07
N ILE A 124 -5.13 -17.17 -16.10
CA ILE A 124 -5.25 -18.63 -16.30
C ILE A 124 -6.73 -19.00 -16.38
N GLY A 125 -7.53 -18.50 -15.45
CA GLY A 125 -8.98 -18.66 -15.42
C GLY A 125 -9.57 -17.84 -14.28
N ALA A 126 -10.89 -17.72 -14.26
CA ALA A 126 -11.61 -16.98 -13.23
C ALA A 126 -12.83 -17.74 -12.72
N ALA A 127 -13.10 -17.58 -11.43
CA ALA A 127 -14.37 -17.92 -10.80
C ALA A 127 -15.08 -16.62 -10.40
N ALA A 128 -16.41 -16.63 -10.32
CA ALA A 128 -17.18 -15.47 -9.90
C ALA A 128 -18.31 -15.89 -8.97
N ILE A 129 -18.57 -15.07 -7.95
CA ILE A 129 -19.69 -15.24 -7.02
C ILE A 129 -20.64 -14.04 -7.21
N PRO A 130 -21.91 -14.26 -7.60
CA PRO A 130 -22.88 -13.17 -7.76
C PRO A 130 -23.02 -12.35 -6.48
N ALA A 131 -22.96 -11.03 -6.61
CA ALA A 131 -22.98 -10.12 -5.47
C ALA A 131 -24.32 -10.18 -4.71
N GLU A 132 -25.42 -10.49 -5.39
CA GLU A 132 -26.73 -10.68 -4.76
C GLU A 132 -26.74 -11.85 -3.77
N GLN A 133 -25.97 -12.92 -4.00
CA GLN A 133 -25.87 -14.04 -3.06
C GLN A 133 -25.18 -13.66 -1.75
N LEU A 134 -24.28 -12.67 -1.81
CA LEU A 134 -23.55 -12.19 -0.64
C LEU A 134 -24.46 -11.39 0.31
N LEU A 135 -25.54 -10.80 -0.19
CA LEU A 135 -26.45 -9.98 0.62
C LEU A 135 -27.15 -10.77 1.73
N GLY A 136 -27.23 -12.10 1.61
CA GLY A 136 -27.77 -12.97 2.67
C GLY A 136 -26.91 -12.99 3.94
N GLY A 137 -25.63 -12.62 3.86
CA GLY A 137 -24.70 -12.58 5.00
C GLY A 137 -24.13 -13.94 5.41
N ASP A 138 -24.66 -15.05 4.85
CA ASP A 138 -24.13 -16.39 5.06
C ASP A 138 -22.73 -16.55 4.45
N LYS A 139 -21.94 -17.42 5.05
CA LYS A 139 -20.63 -17.79 4.51
C LYS A 139 -20.82 -18.70 3.30
N ILE A 140 -20.35 -18.23 2.15
CA ILE A 140 -20.29 -19.02 0.92
C ILE A 140 -18.93 -19.70 0.85
N GLU A 141 -18.90 -21.03 0.78
CA GLU A 141 -17.66 -21.83 0.76
C GLU A 141 -17.80 -22.98 -0.24
N GLY A 142 -16.77 -23.21 -1.05
CA GLY A 142 -16.80 -24.31 -2.02
C GLY A 142 -15.61 -24.37 -2.97
N ALA A 143 -15.69 -25.33 -3.88
CA ALA A 143 -14.79 -25.48 -5.02
C ALA A 143 -15.48 -24.96 -6.28
N TYR A 144 -14.87 -23.99 -6.95
CA TYR A 144 -15.43 -23.31 -8.11
C TYR A 144 -14.62 -23.67 -9.35
N PRO A 145 -15.26 -24.11 -10.45
CA PRO A 145 -14.56 -24.35 -11.70
C PRO A 145 -13.98 -23.04 -12.24
N LEU A 146 -12.72 -23.09 -12.70
CA LEU A 146 -12.08 -21.95 -13.33
C LEU A 146 -12.50 -21.86 -14.79
N LEU A 147 -13.02 -20.71 -15.18
CA LEU A 147 -13.54 -20.45 -16.52
C LEU A 147 -12.59 -19.57 -17.33
N ASP A 148 -12.56 -19.80 -18.63
CA ASP A 148 -11.94 -18.93 -19.63
C ASP A 148 -12.84 -17.70 -19.93
N PRO A 149 -12.37 -16.72 -20.71
CA PRO A 149 -13.18 -15.56 -21.09
C PRO A 149 -14.48 -15.90 -21.84
N ASN A 150 -14.59 -17.08 -22.45
CA ASN A 150 -15.78 -17.56 -23.14
C ASN A 150 -16.76 -18.29 -22.21
N GLY A 151 -16.44 -18.40 -20.91
CA GLY A 151 -17.25 -19.11 -19.92
C GLY A 151 -17.11 -20.63 -19.96
N ARG A 152 -16.07 -21.17 -20.61
CA ARG A 152 -15.77 -22.60 -20.67
C ARG A 152 -14.73 -22.96 -19.60
N PRO A 153 -14.71 -24.18 -19.05
CA PRO A 153 -13.64 -24.60 -18.15
C PRO A 153 -12.25 -24.39 -18.78
N CYS A 154 -11.33 -23.76 -18.06
CA CYS A 154 -10.00 -23.42 -18.59
C CYS A 154 -9.10 -24.65 -18.77
N ALA A 155 -9.27 -25.67 -17.94
CA ALA A 155 -8.69 -27.00 -18.09
C ALA A 155 -9.56 -28.07 -17.39
N PRO A 156 -9.47 -29.36 -17.78
CA PRO A 156 -10.20 -30.43 -17.10
C PRO A 156 -9.79 -30.51 -15.63
N GLY A 157 -10.77 -30.41 -14.72
CA GLY A 157 -10.53 -30.50 -13.28
C GLY A 157 -9.97 -29.22 -12.63
N ALA A 158 -9.79 -28.13 -13.39
CA ALA A 158 -9.30 -26.86 -12.87
C ALA A 158 -10.32 -26.22 -11.91
N VAL A 159 -9.97 -26.17 -10.62
CA VAL A 159 -10.85 -25.65 -9.56
C VAL A 159 -10.11 -24.69 -8.65
N LEU A 160 -10.83 -23.70 -8.14
CA LEU A 160 -10.40 -22.79 -7.09
C LEU A 160 -11.25 -23.01 -5.84
N ARG A 161 -10.60 -23.31 -4.71
CA ARG A 161 -11.26 -23.48 -3.41
C ARG A 161 -11.16 -22.19 -2.61
N LEU A 162 -12.31 -21.65 -2.24
CA LEU A 162 -12.40 -20.36 -1.54
C LEU A 162 -13.64 -20.29 -0.65
N SER A 163 -13.61 -19.35 0.29
CA SER A 163 -14.81 -18.90 0.97
C SER A 163 -14.90 -17.38 1.04
N ILE A 164 -16.12 -16.86 1.05
CA ILE A 164 -16.40 -15.43 1.17
C ILE A 164 -17.61 -15.22 2.08
N GLN A 165 -17.55 -14.20 2.92
CA GLN A 165 -18.68 -13.74 3.72
C GLN A 165 -18.75 -12.21 3.66
N TYR A 166 -19.95 -11.68 3.50
CA TYR A 166 -20.20 -10.24 3.51
C TYR A 166 -20.88 -9.82 4.81
N THR A 167 -20.32 -8.81 5.46
CA THR A 167 -20.92 -8.13 6.61
C THR A 167 -21.29 -6.70 6.23
N PRO A 168 -22.59 -6.35 6.16
CA PRO A 168 -23.01 -4.98 5.89
C PRO A 168 -22.47 -3.99 6.92
N VAL A 169 -22.22 -2.74 6.50
CA VAL A 169 -21.73 -1.69 7.40
C VAL A 169 -22.64 -1.49 8.62
N ALA A 170 -23.95 -1.69 8.45
CA ALA A 170 -24.94 -1.62 9.51
C ALA A 170 -24.75 -2.67 10.62
N HIS A 171 -23.97 -3.72 10.39
CA HIS A 171 -23.65 -4.73 11.42
C HIS A 171 -22.25 -4.52 12.01
N LEU A 172 -21.48 -3.54 11.52
CA LEU A 172 -20.17 -3.19 12.07
C LEU A 172 -20.37 -2.25 13.26
N THR A 173 -20.14 -2.77 14.47
CA THR A 173 -20.38 -2.08 15.76
C THR A 173 -19.66 -0.74 15.88
N ALA A 174 -18.48 -0.60 15.27
CA ALA A 174 -17.70 0.65 15.24
C ALA A 174 -18.41 1.80 14.52
N TYR A 175 -19.36 1.51 13.61
CA TYR A 175 -20.00 2.52 12.78
C TYR A 175 -21.17 3.24 13.47
N HIS A 176 -21.92 2.53 14.32
CA HIS A 176 -23.14 3.08 14.94
C HIS A 176 -22.91 3.94 16.16
N ARG A 177 -21.85 3.68 16.93
CA ARG A 177 -21.63 4.30 18.25
C ARG A 177 -20.49 5.31 18.27
N GLY A 178 -19.89 5.60 17.11
CA GLY A 178 -18.67 6.40 17.03
C GLY A 178 -17.54 5.76 17.85
N VAL A 179 -16.59 6.59 18.30
CA VAL A 179 -15.53 6.12 19.20
C VAL A 179 -16.14 5.91 20.59
N THR A 180 -16.36 4.65 20.96
CA THR A 180 -16.71 4.32 22.34
C THR A 180 -15.52 4.67 23.23
N ALA A 181 -15.61 5.76 23.98
CA ALA A 181 -14.60 6.12 24.96
C ALA A 181 -14.68 5.13 26.14
N GLY A 182 -13.56 4.51 26.51
CA GLY A 182 -13.52 3.57 27.64
C GLY A 182 -12.50 2.44 27.50
N PRO A 183 -12.37 1.59 28.54
CA PRO A 183 -11.48 0.43 28.55
C PRO A 183 -11.79 -0.60 27.45
N ASP A 184 -13.01 -0.57 26.92
CA ASP A 184 -13.49 -1.47 25.85
C ASP A 184 -13.22 -0.92 24.44
N SER A 185 -12.56 0.24 24.31
CA SER A 185 -12.12 0.75 23.02
C SER A 185 -10.89 -0.03 22.54
N HIS A 186 -11.05 -0.81 21.48
CA HIS A 186 -9.98 -1.63 20.89
C HIS A 186 -9.15 -0.91 19.83
N GLY A 187 -9.52 0.33 19.47
CA GLY A 187 -8.91 1.07 18.36
C GLY A 187 -9.26 0.46 17.01
N VAL A 188 -8.46 0.77 15.98
CA VAL A 188 -8.62 0.15 14.66
C VAL A 188 -8.08 -1.28 14.71
N PRO A 189 -8.88 -2.31 14.37
CA PRO A 189 -8.44 -3.70 14.38
C PRO A 189 -7.38 -3.95 13.29
N ASP A 190 -6.60 -5.02 13.46
CA ASP A 190 -5.60 -5.50 12.48
C ASP A 190 -4.55 -4.46 12.05
N ALA A 191 -4.34 -3.43 12.87
CA ALA A 191 -3.30 -2.43 12.67
C ALA A 191 -1.95 -2.92 13.20
N TYR A 192 -0.86 -2.63 12.49
CA TYR A 192 0.50 -2.99 12.91
C TYR A 192 0.87 -2.41 14.29
N PHE A 193 0.40 -1.19 14.59
CA PHE A 193 0.56 -0.58 15.90
C PHE A 193 -0.79 -0.58 16.64
N PRO A 194 -0.87 -1.21 17.82
CA PRO A 194 -2.11 -1.24 18.61
C PRO A 194 -2.37 0.12 19.28
N LEU A 195 -3.62 0.31 19.72
CA LEU A 195 -4.02 1.46 20.54
C LEU A 195 -3.17 1.55 21.82
N ARG A 196 -2.67 2.75 22.14
CA ARG A 196 -1.96 3.04 23.38
C ARG A 196 -2.79 4.01 24.24
N ARG A 197 -2.78 3.80 25.56
CA ARG A 197 -3.53 4.60 26.54
C ARG A 197 -2.58 5.43 27.40
N GLY A 198 -3.11 6.48 28.01
CA GLY A 198 -2.33 7.41 28.84
C GLY A 198 -1.39 8.32 28.02
N MET A 199 -1.67 8.47 26.72
CA MET A 199 -0.89 9.34 25.84
C MET A 199 -1.38 10.79 25.94
N ARG A 200 -0.47 11.75 25.77
CA ARG A 200 -0.80 13.15 25.55
C ARG A 200 -0.50 13.52 24.10
N VAL A 201 -1.47 14.12 23.43
CA VAL A 201 -1.33 14.63 22.06
C VAL A 201 -1.44 16.15 22.12
N THR A 202 -0.42 16.85 21.63
CA THR A 202 -0.47 18.29 21.39
C THR A 202 -0.87 18.51 19.93
N LEU A 203 -1.94 19.26 19.71
CA LEU A 203 -2.39 19.61 18.37
C LEU A 203 -1.73 20.93 17.96
N TYR A 204 -1.15 20.95 16.77
CA TYR A 204 -0.50 22.12 16.23
C TYR A 204 -1.31 22.68 15.06
N GLN A 205 -1.70 23.94 15.18
CA GLN A 205 -2.15 24.75 14.06
C GLN A 205 -0.92 25.46 13.50
N ASP A 206 -0.57 25.17 12.24
CA ASP A 206 0.61 25.71 11.56
C ASP A 206 1.96 25.42 12.26
N ALA A 207 3.04 25.97 11.70
CA ALA A 207 4.38 25.89 12.28
C ALA A 207 4.53 26.78 13.52
N HIS A 208 3.90 27.96 13.48
CA HIS A 208 3.89 28.98 14.51
C HIS A 208 2.67 29.86 14.30
N VAL A 209 2.03 30.25 15.39
CA VAL A 209 0.96 31.25 15.39
C VAL A 209 1.31 32.32 16.42
N PRO A 210 1.34 33.62 16.05
CA PRO A 210 1.62 34.69 16.99
C PRO A 210 0.60 34.77 18.12
N GLU A 211 1.05 35.27 19.26
CA GLU A 211 0.20 35.44 20.45
C GLU A 211 -0.96 36.41 20.15
N GLY A 212 -2.15 36.08 20.67
CA GLY A 212 -3.37 36.88 20.49
C GLY A 212 -4.06 36.75 19.13
N CYS A 213 -3.50 36.00 18.17
CA CYS A 213 -4.13 35.79 16.86
C CYS A 213 -5.22 34.70 16.85
N LEU A 214 -5.32 33.87 17.89
CA LEU A 214 -6.29 32.79 17.98
C LEU A 214 -7.34 33.09 19.06
N PRO A 215 -8.59 32.66 18.86
CA PRO A 215 -9.63 32.87 19.83
C PRO A 215 -9.42 32.02 21.08
N ASP A 216 -10.01 32.48 22.18
CA ASP A 216 -10.15 31.71 23.40
C ASP A 216 -11.19 30.60 23.21
N ILE A 217 -10.76 29.35 23.40
CA ILE A 217 -11.64 28.19 23.30
C ILE A 217 -11.78 27.59 24.71
N ARG A 218 -13.02 27.54 25.20
CA ARG A 218 -13.36 26.89 26.48
C ARG A 218 -13.62 25.41 26.25
N LEU A 219 -13.00 24.58 27.06
CA LEU A 219 -13.18 23.15 27.14
C LEU A 219 -14.08 22.79 28.33
N ASP A 220 -14.42 21.51 28.46
CA ASP A 220 -15.13 20.99 29.62
C ASP A 220 -14.40 21.32 30.94
N ASN A 221 -15.17 21.35 32.03
CA ASN A 221 -14.70 21.74 33.37
C ASN A 221 -14.14 23.17 33.46
N GLY A 222 -14.49 24.05 32.50
CA GLY A 222 -14.06 25.45 32.51
C GLY A 222 -12.59 25.67 32.15
N LEU A 223 -11.92 24.65 31.62
CA LEU A 223 -10.53 24.76 31.18
C LEU A 223 -10.44 25.59 29.89
N GLN A 224 -9.35 26.35 29.74
CA GLN A 224 -9.06 27.04 28.50
C GLN A 224 -8.11 26.20 27.64
N TYR A 225 -8.42 26.08 26.35
CA TYR A 225 -7.55 25.41 25.40
C TYR A 225 -6.25 26.19 25.22
N GLN A 226 -5.12 25.50 25.34
CA GLN A 226 -3.81 26.08 25.09
C GLN A 226 -3.35 25.70 23.68
N HIS A 227 -3.18 26.71 22.82
CA HIS A 227 -2.67 26.52 21.47
C HIS A 227 -1.19 26.14 21.50
N GLY A 228 -0.81 25.04 20.84
CA GLY A 228 0.58 24.59 20.76
C GLY A 228 1.42 25.38 19.75
N GLN A 229 2.73 25.40 19.92
CA GLN A 229 3.66 26.10 19.01
C GLN A 229 4.64 25.11 18.38
N CYS A 230 4.25 24.48 17.27
CA CYS A 230 4.95 23.34 16.66
C CYS A 230 6.47 23.50 16.57
N TRP A 231 6.95 24.54 15.89
CA TRP A 231 8.38 24.72 15.66
C TRP A 231 9.14 25.16 16.92
N ARG A 232 8.49 25.89 17.83
CA ARG A 232 9.08 26.25 19.12
C ARG A 232 9.21 25.01 20.01
N ASP A 233 8.18 24.17 20.07
CA ASP A 233 8.19 22.92 20.82
C ASP A 233 9.21 21.92 20.25
N MET A 234 9.33 21.84 18.92
CA MET A 234 10.41 21.05 18.28
C MET A 234 11.80 21.59 18.62
N TYR A 235 12.01 22.91 18.57
CA TYR A 235 13.27 23.54 18.96
C TYR A 235 13.62 23.20 20.42
N THR A 236 12.66 23.38 21.34
CA THR A 236 12.81 23.06 22.76
C THR A 236 13.10 21.57 22.97
N ALA A 237 12.44 20.67 22.24
CA ALA A 237 12.72 19.25 22.31
C ALA A 237 14.15 18.93 21.87
N ILE A 238 14.62 19.49 20.74
CA ILE A 238 15.97 19.24 20.23
C ILE A 238 17.04 19.75 21.22
N ILE A 239 16.88 20.97 21.74
CA ILE A 239 17.87 21.54 22.66
C ILE A 239 17.93 20.75 23.98
N GLN A 240 16.79 20.27 24.47
CA GLN A 240 16.69 19.48 25.71
C GLN A 240 17.09 18.01 25.55
N ALA A 241 17.28 17.53 24.32
CA ALA A 241 17.67 16.15 24.05
C ALA A 241 19.00 15.80 24.75
N ARG A 242 19.06 14.64 25.40
CA ARG A 242 20.28 14.16 26.08
C ARG A 242 20.86 12.87 25.50
N ARG A 243 20.06 12.09 24.76
CA ARG A 243 20.46 10.74 24.32
C ARG A 243 20.32 10.54 22.81
N LEU A 244 19.15 10.84 22.27
CA LEU A 244 18.81 10.56 20.88
C LEU A 244 17.99 11.68 20.27
N ILE A 245 18.39 12.08 19.07
CA ILE A 245 17.58 12.82 18.11
C ILE A 245 17.49 11.96 16.85
N TYR A 246 16.29 11.55 16.49
CA TYR A 246 16.00 10.84 15.24
C TYR A 246 15.05 11.67 14.40
N ILE A 247 15.45 11.98 13.17
CA ILE A 247 14.68 12.79 12.22
C ILE A 247 14.48 11.98 10.94
N ALA A 248 13.24 11.73 10.56
CA ALA A 248 12.89 11.24 9.23
C ALA A 248 12.06 12.28 8.49
N GLY A 249 12.39 12.56 7.23
CA GLY A 249 11.67 13.59 6.47
C GLY A 249 11.85 13.45 4.96
N TRP A 250 10.83 13.90 4.22
CA TRP A 250 10.90 14.01 2.76
C TRP A 250 12.00 14.98 2.32
N SER A 251 12.09 16.11 3.01
CA SER A 251 13.16 17.08 2.82
C SER A 251 13.52 17.70 4.17
N VAL A 252 14.81 17.87 4.41
CA VAL A 252 15.35 18.54 5.60
C VAL A 252 16.30 19.61 5.09
N PHE A 253 16.07 20.85 5.49
CA PHE A 253 16.91 21.98 5.12
C PHE A 253 17.70 22.44 6.33
N HIS A 254 19.02 22.24 6.32
CA HIS A 254 19.87 22.59 7.45
C HIS A 254 19.88 24.10 7.78
N THR A 255 19.51 24.96 6.83
CA THR A 255 19.55 26.43 6.97
C THR A 255 18.34 27.04 7.66
N ILE A 256 17.23 26.31 7.82
CA ILE A 256 16.02 26.88 8.43
C ILE A 256 16.23 27.17 9.90
N ARG A 257 15.60 28.24 10.39
CA ARG A 257 15.46 28.53 11.82
C ARG A 257 14.05 28.17 12.27
N LEU A 258 13.96 27.39 13.35
CA LEU A 258 12.70 26.91 13.91
C LEU A 258 11.97 28.01 14.69
N VAL A 259 12.70 28.86 15.41
CA VAL A 259 12.16 30.05 16.06
C VAL A 259 12.62 31.27 15.28
N ARG A 260 11.68 32.16 14.96
CA ARG A 260 11.91 33.30 14.04
C ARG A 260 11.41 34.63 14.60
N ASP A 261 10.62 34.57 15.65
CA ASP A 261 10.09 35.67 16.44
C ASP A 261 10.99 35.92 17.66
N GLY A 262 11.20 37.19 17.99
CA GLY A 262 12.07 37.63 19.10
C GLY A 262 13.39 38.26 18.65
N ALA A 263 14.12 38.83 19.61
CA ALA A 263 15.39 39.53 19.37
C ALA A 263 16.63 38.62 19.47
N GLU A 264 16.48 37.40 19.98
CA GLU A 264 17.59 36.47 20.14
C GLU A 264 17.97 35.78 18.83
N GLU A 265 19.27 35.67 18.55
CA GLU A 265 19.75 34.91 17.41
C GLU A 265 19.67 33.40 17.67
N VAL A 266 18.64 32.78 17.08
CA VAL A 266 18.45 31.32 17.15
C VAL A 266 19.29 30.63 16.06
N PRO A 267 20.07 29.57 16.39
CA PRO A 267 20.86 28.84 15.42
C PRO A 267 19.99 28.19 14.33
N SER A 268 20.60 27.90 13.18
CA SER A 268 19.96 27.08 12.16
C SER A 268 19.72 25.65 12.66
N LEU A 269 18.76 24.94 12.08
CA LEU A 269 18.50 23.54 12.41
C LEU A 269 19.77 22.68 12.27
N GLY A 270 20.56 22.92 11.23
CA GLY A 270 21.82 22.23 11.00
C GLY A 270 22.83 22.44 12.11
N ASP A 271 23.02 23.70 12.51
CA ASP A 271 23.98 24.06 13.56
C ASP A 271 23.51 23.52 14.91
N LEU A 272 22.21 23.57 15.20
CA LEU A 272 21.62 23.00 16.40
C LEU A 272 21.88 21.49 16.48
N LEU A 273 21.67 20.75 15.39
CA LEU A 273 21.92 19.31 15.35
C LEU A 273 23.41 18.97 15.50
N LYS A 274 24.30 19.76 14.88
CA LYS A 274 25.76 19.61 15.08
C LYS A 274 26.16 19.83 16.53
N MET A 275 25.68 20.91 17.14
CA MET A 275 25.93 21.25 18.55
C MET A 275 25.53 20.08 19.46
N LYS A 276 24.29 19.57 19.33
CA LYS A 276 23.82 18.42 20.11
C LYS A 276 24.65 17.17 19.87
N SER A 277 25.09 16.92 18.64
CA SER A 277 25.96 15.77 18.34
C SER A 277 27.34 15.87 18.99
N GLN A 278 27.87 17.08 19.16
CA GLN A 278 29.16 17.33 19.83
C GLN A 278 29.04 17.20 21.35
N GLU A 279 27.87 17.46 21.92
CA GLU A 279 27.54 17.19 23.33
C GLU A 279 27.39 15.68 23.63
N GLY A 280 27.50 14.81 22.63
CA GLY A 280 27.39 13.36 22.78
C GLY A 280 25.98 12.81 22.54
N VAL A 281 25.01 13.64 22.13
CA VAL A 281 23.68 13.16 21.71
C VAL A 281 23.80 12.42 20.38
N ARG A 282 23.24 11.21 20.28
CA ARG A 282 23.21 10.50 19.00
C ARG A 282 22.20 11.16 18.07
N VAL A 283 22.67 11.73 16.96
CA VAL A 283 21.82 12.41 15.96
C VAL A 283 21.79 11.61 14.66
N LEU A 284 20.62 11.11 14.30
CA LEU A 284 20.38 10.25 13.13
C LEU A 284 19.31 10.85 12.22
N LEU A 285 19.64 11.04 10.95
CA LEU A 285 18.74 11.56 9.93
C LEU A 285 18.47 10.50 8.86
N LEU A 286 17.20 10.27 8.56
CA LEU A 286 16.70 9.45 7.46
C LEU A 286 15.97 10.36 6.46
N VAL A 287 16.67 10.81 5.42
CA VAL A 287 16.13 11.76 4.44
C VAL A 287 15.82 11.02 3.16
N TRP A 288 14.71 11.33 2.50
CA TRP A 288 14.40 10.74 1.20
C TRP A 288 15.47 11.14 0.17
N ASP A 289 15.93 10.15 -0.60
CA ASP A 289 16.86 10.32 -1.72
C ASP A 289 16.05 10.63 -2.99
N ASP A 290 16.13 11.86 -3.51
CA ASP A 290 15.44 12.24 -4.75
C ASP A 290 16.21 11.67 -5.96
N PRO A 291 15.65 10.64 -6.65
CA PRO A 291 16.35 9.98 -7.76
C PRO A 291 16.51 10.88 -9.00
N THR A 292 15.94 12.08 -9.03
CA THR A 292 16.13 13.06 -10.11
C THR A 292 17.30 14.02 -9.88
N SER A 293 17.96 13.95 -8.72
CA SER A 293 19.10 14.80 -8.36
C SER A 293 20.40 14.42 -9.06
N GLU A 294 20.50 13.19 -9.56
CA GLU A 294 21.68 12.66 -10.23
C GLU A 294 21.39 12.31 -11.70
N THR A 295 21.30 13.33 -12.56
CA THR A 295 21.47 13.13 -14.00
C THR A 295 22.86 13.56 -14.47
N ILE A 296 23.42 12.75 -15.35
CA ILE A 296 24.82 12.66 -15.84
C ILE A 296 25.37 13.95 -16.51
N ILE A 297 24.60 15.04 -16.56
CA ILE A 297 25.02 16.33 -17.13
C ILE A 297 24.64 17.44 -16.16
N GLY A 298 25.49 17.66 -15.14
CA GLY A 298 25.41 18.83 -14.27
C GLY A 298 24.27 18.78 -13.24
N ARG A 299 24.57 19.26 -12.02
CA ARG A 299 23.56 19.50 -10.98
C ARG A 299 22.53 20.50 -11.48
N MET A 300 21.38 20.01 -11.91
CA MET A 300 20.16 20.81 -11.95
C MET A 300 19.41 20.51 -10.65
N ASP A 301 18.88 21.56 -10.02
CA ASP A 301 17.93 21.41 -8.92
C ASP A 301 16.92 20.33 -9.30
N GLY A 302 16.88 19.24 -8.54
CA GLY A 302 16.00 18.10 -8.81
C GLY A 302 14.57 18.59 -9.07
N TYR A 303 13.83 17.88 -9.93
CA TYR A 303 12.50 18.28 -10.39
C TYR A 303 11.53 18.55 -9.22
N MET A 304 11.84 18.04 -8.02
CA MET A 304 11.06 18.18 -6.80
C MET A 304 11.62 19.15 -5.75
N ARG A 305 12.67 19.94 -6.07
CA ARG A 305 13.28 20.96 -5.16
C ARG A 305 13.71 20.43 -3.79
N THR A 306 14.23 19.20 -3.70
CA THR A 306 14.87 18.72 -2.46
C THR A 306 16.31 19.24 -2.37
N ARG A 307 16.83 19.41 -1.14
CA ARG A 307 18.22 19.81 -0.83
C ARG A 307 18.89 18.77 0.08
N ASP A 308 18.52 17.53 -0.14
CA ASP A 308 18.97 16.35 0.60
C ASP A 308 20.49 16.17 0.49
N GLU A 309 21.05 16.29 -0.71
CA GLU A 309 22.48 16.18 -0.93
C GLU A 309 23.28 17.40 -0.40
N GLU A 310 22.71 18.61 -0.44
CA GLU A 310 23.29 19.80 0.21
C GLU A 310 23.37 19.60 1.74
N THR A 311 22.26 19.13 2.33
CA THR A 311 22.17 18.84 3.77
C THR A 311 23.10 17.72 4.18
N ARG A 312 23.26 16.67 3.36
CA ARG A 312 24.24 15.62 3.59
C ARG A 312 25.67 16.15 3.62
N ARG A 313 26.03 17.02 2.66
CA ARG A 313 27.37 17.65 2.63
C ARG A 313 27.61 18.52 3.84
N PHE A 314 26.60 19.27 4.29
CA PHE A 314 26.69 20.08 5.50
C PHE A 314 27.10 19.26 6.72
N PHE A 315 26.60 18.01 6.86
CA PHE A 315 26.92 17.13 7.99
C PHE A 315 28.17 16.26 7.82
N LYS A 316 28.82 16.24 6.65
CA LYS A 316 29.94 15.31 6.31
C LYS A 316 31.09 15.29 7.32
N HIS A 317 31.36 16.42 7.99
CA HIS A 317 32.44 16.57 8.96
C HIS A 317 31.91 16.75 10.39
N SER A 318 30.75 16.18 10.70
CA SER A 318 30.16 16.19 12.03
C SER A 318 29.80 14.76 12.48
N PRO A 319 29.62 14.52 13.79
CA PRO A 319 29.13 13.23 14.30
C PRO A 319 27.68 12.89 13.90
N VAL A 320 26.95 13.83 13.31
CA VAL A 320 25.58 13.61 12.79
C VAL A 320 25.62 12.57 11.67
N GLN A 321 24.82 11.52 11.81
CA GLN A 321 24.71 10.48 10.78
C GLN A 321 23.48 10.75 9.92
N ILE A 322 23.67 10.83 8.61
CA ILE A 322 22.60 11.04 7.64
C ILE A 322 22.63 9.93 6.60
N LEU A 323 21.47 9.30 6.39
CA LEU A 323 21.23 8.30 5.37
C LEU A 323 20.20 8.84 4.40
N LEU A 324 20.57 8.87 3.12
CA LEU A 324 19.65 9.11 2.02
C LEU A 324 18.97 7.79 1.68
N CYS A 325 17.65 7.75 1.74
CA CYS A 325 16.86 6.55 1.58
C CYS A 325 16.07 6.58 0.27
N PRO A 326 16.55 5.86 -0.77
CA PRO A 326 15.79 5.71 -2.00
C PRO A 326 14.53 4.89 -1.74
N ARG A 327 13.42 5.31 -2.34
CA ARG A 327 12.19 4.51 -2.35
C ARG A 327 12.00 3.89 -3.73
N SER A 328 12.23 2.59 -3.81
CA SER A 328 11.79 1.80 -4.97
C SER A 328 10.27 1.60 -4.89
N ALA A 329 9.53 1.99 -5.91
CA ALA A 329 8.19 1.44 -6.08
C ALA A 329 8.35 -0.08 -6.20
N GLY A 330 7.64 -0.85 -5.38
CA GLY A 330 7.77 -2.32 -5.40
C GLY A 330 7.65 -2.86 -6.82
N LYS A 331 8.28 -4.02 -7.10
CA LYS A 331 8.29 -4.72 -8.40
C LYS A 331 6.89 -5.25 -8.82
N ARG A 332 5.86 -4.40 -8.83
CA ARG A 332 4.45 -4.79 -8.98
C ARG A 332 3.76 -4.21 -10.22
N HIS A 333 4.49 -3.47 -11.07
CA HIS A 333 3.95 -2.93 -12.32
C HIS A 333 4.96 -3.05 -13.47
N SER A 334 4.46 -3.09 -14.72
CA SER A 334 5.31 -3.15 -15.91
C SER A 334 6.29 -1.96 -15.94
N TRP A 335 7.44 -2.17 -16.57
CA TRP A 335 8.55 -1.20 -16.65
C TRP A 335 8.12 0.24 -17.00
N VAL A 336 7.08 0.40 -17.82
CA VAL A 336 6.56 1.71 -18.25
C VAL A 336 5.75 2.39 -17.13
N LYS A 337 4.98 1.64 -16.34
CA LYS A 337 4.21 2.17 -15.19
C LYS A 337 5.07 2.43 -13.95
N GLN A 338 6.23 1.80 -13.85
CA GLN A 338 7.19 2.07 -12.76
C GLN A 338 7.68 3.54 -12.79
N LYS A 339 7.92 4.11 -13.98
CA LYS A 339 8.38 5.50 -14.10
C LYS A 339 7.33 6.53 -13.65
N GLU A 340 6.05 6.31 -13.96
CA GLU A 340 4.96 7.22 -13.57
C GLU A 340 4.54 7.04 -12.11
N GLN A 341 4.54 5.81 -11.57
CA GLN A 341 4.13 5.56 -10.19
C GLN A 341 5.21 5.85 -9.15
N HIS A 342 6.51 5.84 -9.52
CA HIS A 342 7.56 6.34 -8.64
C HIS A 342 7.17 7.74 -8.13
N ILE A 343 6.76 8.64 -9.03
CA ILE A 343 6.34 10.02 -8.73
C ILE A 343 5.07 10.07 -7.86
N VAL A 344 4.11 9.16 -8.04
CA VAL A 344 2.82 9.16 -7.31
C VAL A 344 2.90 8.55 -5.91
N ILE A 345 3.72 7.51 -5.71
CA ILE A 345 3.93 6.88 -4.38
C ILE A 345 4.69 7.85 -3.46
N ILE A 346 5.65 8.60 -4.01
CA ILE A 346 6.38 9.68 -3.34
C ILE A 346 5.40 10.74 -2.80
N ARG A 347 4.35 11.06 -3.58
CA ARG A 347 3.35 12.08 -3.23
C ARG A 347 2.39 11.69 -2.10
N LYS A 348 2.27 10.41 -1.70
CA LYS A 348 1.19 9.97 -0.78
C LYS A 348 1.62 9.49 0.61
N GLN A 349 2.83 8.96 0.82
CA GLN A 349 3.26 8.53 2.17
C GLN A 349 4.21 9.48 2.89
N LEU A 350 4.87 10.39 2.17
CA LEU A 350 5.87 11.31 2.72
C LEU A 350 5.54 12.78 2.50
N SER A 351 4.37 13.11 1.92
CA SER A 351 4.10 14.47 1.47
C SER A 351 4.30 15.54 2.55
N TRP A 352 4.21 15.22 3.85
CA TRP A 352 4.40 16.19 4.94
C TRP A 352 4.89 15.60 6.27
N MET A 353 5.45 14.38 6.31
CA MET A 353 5.78 13.76 7.60
C MET A 353 7.25 13.97 7.96
N LEU A 354 7.53 15.03 8.73
CA LEU A 354 8.73 15.11 9.56
C LEU A 354 8.44 14.32 10.85
N MET A 355 9.10 13.18 11.03
CA MET A 355 9.06 12.46 12.29
C MET A 355 10.29 12.84 13.10
N LEU A 356 10.09 13.62 14.17
CA LEU A 356 11.11 13.91 15.16
C LEU A 356 10.84 13.06 16.40
N ALA A 357 11.77 12.16 16.71
CA ALA A 357 11.77 11.45 17.99
C ALA A 357 12.96 11.95 18.81
N VAL A 358 12.66 12.54 19.96
CA VAL A 358 13.63 12.96 20.97
C VAL A 358 13.44 12.13 22.22
N ILE A 359 14.55 11.59 22.75
CA ILE A 359 14.54 10.88 24.03
C ILE A 359 15.31 11.71 25.06
N GLY A 360 14.57 12.24 26.02
CA GLY A 360 15.08 12.79 27.29
C GLY A 360 14.87 11.80 28.44
N GLU A 361 15.58 11.98 29.54
CA GLU A 361 15.26 11.31 30.81
C GLU A 361 13.99 11.93 31.41
N LYS A 362 13.14 11.10 32.01
CA LYS A 362 12.05 11.56 32.88
C LYS A 362 12.62 12.06 34.20
#